data_AF-A0A7S1ENV8-F1
#
_entry.id   AF-A0A7S1ENV8-F1
#
_cell.length_a   1.000
_cell.length_b   1.000
_cell.length_c   1.000
_cell.angle_alpha   90.00
_cell.angle_beta   90.00
_cell.angle_gamma   90.00
#
_symmetry.space_group_name_H-M   'P 1'
#
loop_
_entity.id
_entity.type
_entity.pdbx_description
1 polymer ?
#
loop_
_entity_poly.entity_id
_entity_poly.type
_entity_poly.pdbx_seq_one_letter_code
_entity_poly.pdbx_strand_id
1 'polypeptide(L)'
;RRRLGRAETAREEVRHLEKESTKLEKDEVKAFASLPAQERSVRGLEREMARDRRQGGIDASRASVLKERLVRDEKHGAAAKVVALDKDKAQLAQLDVAIDRKRQDKAHREVVALREREREGPRLSRELSARRSRLMQLRRQMRRTASLR
;
A
#
# COMPACT_ATOMS: atom_id res chain seq x y z
N ARG A 1 15.90 -45.20 25.90
CA ARG A 1 15.19 -44.95 24.61
C ARG A 1 14.64 -43.52 24.45
N ARG A 2 13.95 -42.89 25.43
CA ARG A 2 13.36 -41.53 25.31
C ARG A 2 14.34 -40.36 25.02
N ARG A 3 15.63 -40.48 25.36
CA ARG A 3 16.66 -39.43 25.15
C ARG A 3 17.25 -39.38 23.72
N LEU A 4 17.06 -40.43 22.92
CA LEU A 4 17.49 -40.47 21.51
C LEU A 4 16.44 -39.78 20.62
N GLY A 5 15.15 -40.06 20.84
CA GLY A 5 14.06 -39.39 20.12
C GLY A 5 14.03 -37.85 20.31
N ARG A 6 14.33 -37.33 21.51
CA ARG A 6 14.44 -35.87 21.74
C ARG A 6 15.60 -35.20 21.00
N ALA A 7 16.68 -35.93 20.74
CA ALA A 7 17.84 -35.40 20.02
C ALA A 7 17.61 -35.41 18.51
N GLU A 8 16.85 -36.38 18.01
CA GLU A 8 16.39 -36.43 16.61
C GLU A 8 15.39 -35.31 16.32
N THR A 9 14.40 -35.08 17.18
CA THR A 9 13.45 -33.96 17.02
C THR A 9 14.13 -32.59 17.04
N ALA A 10 15.17 -32.41 17.87
CA ALA A 10 15.92 -31.15 17.91
C ALA A 10 16.77 -30.92 16.64
N ARG A 11 17.30 -32.00 16.03
CA ARG A 11 18.03 -31.92 14.74
C ARG A 11 17.08 -31.60 13.59
N GLU A 12 15.88 -32.17 13.62
CA GLU A 12 14.82 -31.87 12.65
C GLU A 12 14.36 -30.41 12.76
N GLU A 13 14.15 -29.90 13.98
CA GLU A 13 13.80 -28.49 14.22
C GLU A 13 14.89 -27.54 13.70
N VAL A 14 16.17 -27.85 13.92
CA VAL A 14 17.29 -27.06 13.38
C VAL A 14 17.28 -27.05 11.85
N ARG A 15 17.14 -28.22 11.20
CA ARG A 15 17.06 -28.31 9.72
C ARG A 15 15.86 -27.56 9.16
N HIS A 16 14.72 -27.61 9.85
CA HIS A 16 13.53 -26.86 9.47
C HIS A 16 13.80 -25.35 9.54
N LEU A 17 14.31 -24.87 10.66
CA LEU A 17 14.63 -23.45 10.87
C LEU A 17 15.70 -22.93 9.89
N GLU A 18 16.67 -23.77 9.50
CA GLU A 18 17.68 -23.44 8.48
C GLU A 18 17.06 -23.25 7.08
N LYS A 19 16.18 -24.17 6.66
CA LYS A 19 15.44 -24.02 5.39
C LYS A 19 14.60 -22.76 5.41
N GLU A 20 13.90 -22.54 6.50
CA GLU A 20 13.07 -21.38 6.73
C GLU A 20 13.87 -20.06 6.73
N SER A 21 15.06 -20.02 7.34
CA SER A 21 15.91 -18.83 7.30
C SER A 21 16.40 -18.55 5.89
N THR A 22 16.83 -19.57 5.12
CA THR A 22 17.29 -19.36 3.74
C THR A 22 16.18 -18.84 2.83
N LYS A 23 14.92 -19.24 3.07
CA LYS A 23 13.77 -18.71 2.35
C LYS A 23 13.55 -17.23 2.70
N LEU A 24 13.53 -16.89 3.99
CA LEU A 24 13.37 -15.51 4.43
C LEU A 24 14.49 -14.60 3.93
N GLU A 25 15.75 -15.07 3.85
CA GLU A 25 16.86 -14.30 3.27
C GLU A 25 16.58 -13.94 1.80
N LYS A 26 16.09 -14.91 1.02
CA LYS A 26 15.76 -14.67 -0.39
C LYS A 26 14.59 -13.70 -0.52
N ASP A 27 13.58 -13.82 0.33
CA ASP A 27 12.40 -12.96 0.31
C ASP A 27 12.76 -11.53 0.79
N GLU A 28 13.62 -11.39 1.79
CA GLU A 28 14.16 -10.12 2.28
C GLU A 28 14.93 -9.37 1.17
N VAL A 29 15.86 -10.06 0.51
CA VAL A 29 16.64 -9.48 -0.60
C VAL A 29 15.72 -9.00 -1.72
N LYS A 30 14.70 -9.78 -2.08
CA LYS A 30 13.71 -9.38 -3.10
C LYS A 30 12.90 -8.16 -2.66
N ALA A 31 12.45 -8.13 -1.40
CA ALA A 31 11.68 -7.02 -0.87
C ALA A 31 12.50 -5.71 -0.95
N PHE A 32 13.73 -5.71 -0.43
CA PHE A 32 14.62 -4.54 -0.49
C PHE A 32 15.01 -4.14 -1.92
N ALA A 33 15.24 -5.11 -2.82
CA ALA A 33 15.54 -4.83 -4.22
C ALA A 33 14.38 -4.13 -4.95
N SER A 34 13.14 -4.36 -4.52
CA SER A 34 11.95 -3.74 -5.11
C SER A 34 11.66 -2.32 -4.61
N LEU A 35 12.24 -1.90 -3.47
CA LEU A 35 11.97 -0.59 -2.85
C LEU A 35 12.23 0.60 -3.78
N PRO A 36 13.35 0.69 -4.53
CA PRO A 36 13.59 1.86 -5.38
C PRO A 36 12.52 2.04 -6.47
N ALA A 37 11.96 0.94 -6.99
CA ALA A 37 10.88 0.97 -7.96
C ALA A 37 9.54 1.36 -7.30
N GLN A 38 9.27 0.87 -6.09
CA GLN A 38 8.09 1.25 -5.30
C GLN A 38 8.13 2.74 -4.93
N GLU A 39 9.25 3.26 -4.43
CA GLU A 39 9.42 4.68 -4.09
C GLU A 39 9.20 5.59 -5.30
N ARG A 40 9.74 5.21 -6.47
CA ARG A 40 9.50 5.96 -7.71
C ARG A 40 8.02 5.97 -8.09
N SER A 41 7.34 4.85 -7.92
CA SER A 41 5.91 4.71 -8.19
C SER A 41 5.07 5.57 -7.24
N VAL A 42 5.38 5.52 -5.94
CA VAL A 42 4.74 6.36 -4.91
C VAL A 42 4.92 7.85 -5.23
N ARG A 43 6.15 8.29 -5.53
CA ARG A 43 6.41 9.68 -5.92
C ARG A 43 5.68 10.09 -7.19
N GLY A 44 5.54 9.17 -8.15
CA GLY A 44 4.76 9.39 -9.37
C GLY A 44 3.28 9.65 -9.06
N LEU A 45 2.67 8.74 -8.29
CA LEU A 45 1.28 8.83 -7.86
C LEU A 45 1.01 10.07 -7.00
N GLU A 46 1.93 10.45 -6.10
CA GLU A 46 1.80 11.68 -5.30
C GLU A 46 1.79 12.94 -6.16
N ARG A 47 2.62 12.99 -7.21
CA ARG A 47 2.64 14.10 -8.17
C ARG A 47 1.34 14.16 -8.98
N GLU A 48 0.82 13.02 -9.40
CA GLU A 48 -0.45 12.90 -10.10
C GLU A 48 -1.61 13.36 -9.20
N MET A 49 -1.71 12.84 -7.98
CA MET A 49 -2.68 13.30 -6.99
C MET A 49 -2.60 14.81 -6.72
N ALA A 50 -1.39 15.40 -6.69
CA ALA A 50 -1.22 16.84 -6.52
C ALA A 50 -1.67 17.65 -7.75
N ARG A 51 -1.62 17.08 -8.96
CA ARG A 51 -2.19 17.69 -10.17
C ARG A 51 -3.71 17.57 -10.14
N ASP A 52 -4.23 16.39 -9.86
CA ASP A 52 -5.67 16.12 -9.79
C ASP A 52 -6.35 16.94 -8.69
N ARG A 53 -5.70 17.18 -7.55
CA ARG A 53 -6.24 18.06 -6.50
C ARG A 53 -6.35 19.51 -6.95
N ARG A 54 -5.37 20.00 -7.72
CA ARG A 54 -5.42 21.37 -8.27
C ARG A 54 -6.53 21.49 -9.30
N GLN A 55 -6.64 20.51 -10.20
CA GLN A 55 -7.68 20.45 -11.22
C GLN A 55 -9.07 20.33 -10.58
N GLY A 56 -9.26 19.42 -9.64
CA GLY A 56 -10.53 19.24 -8.93
C GLY A 56 -10.96 20.47 -8.12
N GLY A 57 -10.02 21.31 -7.67
CA GLY A 57 -10.35 22.62 -7.07
C GLY A 57 -10.95 23.59 -8.09
N ILE A 58 -10.38 23.64 -9.30
CA ILE A 58 -10.89 24.45 -10.41
C ILE A 58 -12.27 23.95 -10.85
N ASP A 59 -12.43 22.64 -10.99
CA ASP A 59 -13.69 22.04 -11.45
C ASP A 59 -14.80 22.18 -10.41
N ALA A 60 -14.48 22.12 -9.12
CA ALA A 60 -15.42 22.44 -8.05
C ALA A 60 -15.87 23.90 -8.08
N SER A 61 -14.93 24.84 -8.27
CA SER A 61 -15.27 26.27 -8.43
C SER A 61 -16.14 26.49 -9.68
N ARG A 62 -15.80 25.87 -10.80
CA ARG A 62 -16.58 25.94 -12.05
C ARG A 62 -18.00 25.40 -11.87
N ALA A 63 -18.16 24.26 -11.19
CA ALA A 63 -19.47 23.70 -10.88
C ALA A 63 -20.32 24.64 -10.01
N SER A 64 -19.70 25.32 -9.03
CA SER A 64 -20.39 26.31 -8.19
C SER A 64 -20.89 27.50 -9.01
N VAL A 65 -20.02 28.07 -9.85
CA VAL A 65 -20.37 29.22 -10.71
C VAL A 65 -21.49 28.87 -11.69
N LEU A 66 -21.43 27.68 -12.31
CA LEU A 66 -22.49 27.23 -13.22
C LEU A 66 -23.83 27.03 -12.51
N LYS A 67 -23.79 26.52 -11.27
CA LYS A 67 -25.00 26.37 -10.45
C LYS A 67 -25.61 27.72 -10.09
N GLU A 68 -24.80 28.69 -9.69
CA GLU A 68 -25.26 30.05 -9.40
C GLU A 68 -25.85 30.74 -10.64
N ARG A 69 -25.19 30.59 -11.79
CA ARG A 69 -25.69 31.08 -13.08
C ARG A 69 -27.03 30.47 -13.43
N LEU A 70 -27.18 29.15 -13.33
CA LEU A 70 -28.44 28.48 -13.58
C LEU A 70 -29.56 29.02 -12.68
N VAL A 71 -29.30 29.17 -11.37
CA VAL A 71 -30.28 29.73 -10.43
C VAL A 71 -30.67 31.16 -10.81
N ARG A 72 -29.72 31.97 -11.28
CA ARG A 72 -29.98 33.34 -11.76
C ARG A 72 -30.86 33.32 -13.00
N ASP A 73 -30.53 32.49 -13.99
CA ASP A 73 -31.23 32.42 -15.26
C ASP A 73 -32.66 31.87 -15.09
N GLU A 74 -32.87 30.93 -14.16
CA GLU A 74 -34.19 30.46 -13.75
C GLU A 74 -35.02 31.56 -13.06
N LYS A 75 -34.40 32.39 -12.21
CA LYS A 75 -35.09 33.47 -11.48
C LYS A 75 -35.48 34.65 -12.37
N HIS A 76 -34.66 35.00 -13.35
CA HIS A 76 -34.88 36.18 -14.19
C HIS A 76 -35.59 35.88 -15.52
N GLY A 77 -36.15 34.68 -15.67
CA GLY A 77 -36.98 34.34 -16.83
C GLY A 77 -36.19 34.24 -18.13
N ALA A 78 -34.96 33.70 -18.08
CA ALA A 78 -34.19 33.42 -19.29
C ALA A 78 -34.95 32.44 -20.21
N ALA A 79 -34.66 32.49 -21.52
CA ALA A 79 -35.30 31.60 -22.48
C ALA A 79 -35.12 30.13 -22.11
N ALA A 80 -36.17 29.32 -22.27
CA ALA A 80 -36.18 27.90 -21.86
C ALA A 80 -35.00 27.08 -22.43
N LYS A 81 -34.58 27.38 -23.67
CA LYS A 81 -33.41 26.76 -24.30
C LYS A 81 -32.10 27.07 -23.57
N VAL A 82 -31.95 28.29 -23.05
CA VAL A 82 -30.76 28.71 -22.28
C VAL A 82 -30.72 28.00 -20.93
N VAL A 83 -31.86 27.96 -20.23
CA VAL A 83 -32.00 27.25 -18.94
C VAL A 83 -31.69 25.76 -19.09
N ALA A 84 -32.17 25.12 -20.17
CA ALA A 84 -31.85 23.71 -20.45
C ALA A 84 -30.35 23.48 -20.67
N LEU A 85 -29.70 24.31 -21.48
CA LEU A 85 -28.25 24.21 -21.71
C LEU A 85 -27.43 24.42 -20.43
N ASP A 86 -27.85 25.33 -19.55
CA ASP A 86 -27.13 25.60 -18.31
C ASP A 86 -27.38 24.50 -17.26
N LYS A 87 -28.53 23.80 -17.31
CA LYS A 87 -28.74 22.54 -16.57
C LYS A 87 -27.77 21.46 -16.99
N ASP A 88 -27.64 21.22 -18.30
CA ASP A 88 -26.72 20.20 -18.84
C ASP A 88 -25.28 20.50 -18.45
N LYS A 89 -24.84 21.77 -18.56
CA LYS A 89 -23.49 22.19 -18.13
C LYS A 89 -23.26 21.99 -16.62
N ALA A 90 -24.25 22.31 -15.79
CA ALA A 90 -24.14 22.12 -14.35
C ALA A 90 -24.05 20.63 -13.99
N GLN A 91 -24.80 19.76 -14.68
CA GLN A 91 -24.71 18.31 -14.51
C GLN A 91 -23.35 17.76 -14.96
N LEU A 92 -22.85 18.17 -16.13
CA LEU A 92 -21.53 17.78 -16.62
C LEU A 92 -20.42 18.17 -15.64
N ALA A 93 -20.45 19.40 -15.13
CA ALA A 93 -19.46 19.85 -14.14
C ALA A 93 -19.50 19.04 -12.83
N GLN A 94 -20.69 18.59 -12.40
CA GLN A 94 -20.80 17.69 -11.24
C GLN A 94 -20.23 16.30 -11.51
N LEU A 95 -20.41 15.77 -12.73
CA LEU A 95 -19.85 14.50 -13.14
C LEU A 95 -18.32 14.55 -13.21
N ASP A 96 -17.75 15.63 -13.74
CA ASP A 96 -16.29 15.85 -13.78
C ASP A 96 -15.70 15.80 -12.36
N VAL A 97 -16.29 16.54 -11.41
CA VAL A 97 -15.88 16.50 -9.99
C VAL A 97 -15.98 15.09 -9.39
N ALA A 98 -17.00 14.32 -9.75
CA ALA A 98 -17.18 12.96 -9.25
C ALA A 98 -16.13 11.99 -9.84
N ILE A 99 -15.76 12.15 -11.11
CA ILE A 99 -14.71 11.38 -11.77
C ILE A 99 -13.36 11.66 -11.12
N ASP A 100 -13.03 12.92 -10.88
CA ASP A 100 -11.77 13.31 -10.25
C ASP A 100 -11.64 12.77 -8.83
N ARG A 101 -12.72 12.82 -8.04
CA ARG A 101 -12.74 12.19 -6.70
C ARG A 101 -12.43 10.69 -6.77
N LYS A 102 -13.07 9.97 -7.70
CA LYS A 102 -12.80 8.53 -7.89
C LYS A 102 -11.36 8.25 -8.29
N ARG A 103 -10.76 9.09 -9.15
CA ARG A 103 -9.34 8.96 -9.54
C ARG A 103 -8.42 9.19 -8.34
N GLN A 104 -8.65 10.24 -7.57
CA GLN A 104 -7.89 10.54 -6.36
C GLN A 104 -7.98 9.42 -5.32
N ASP A 105 -9.18 8.86 -5.10
CA ASP A 105 -9.38 7.74 -4.18
C ASP A 105 -8.64 6.48 -4.63
N LYS A 106 -8.65 6.18 -5.93
CA LYS A 106 -7.93 5.04 -6.49
C LYS A 106 -6.41 5.21 -6.30
N ALA A 107 -5.87 6.36 -6.69
CA ALA A 107 -4.44 6.66 -6.52
C ALA A 107 -4.03 6.61 -5.04
N HIS A 108 -4.88 7.11 -4.14
CA HIS A 108 -4.62 7.05 -2.70
C HIS A 108 -4.53 5.61 -2.19
N ARG A 109 -5.47 4.73 -2.60
CA ARG A 109 -5.44 3.31 -2.24
C ARG A 109 -4.19 2.61 -2.75
N GLU A 110 -3.75 2.93 -3.97
CA GLU A 110 -2.51 2.39 -4.55
C GLU A 110 -1.27 2.84 -3.77
N VAL A 111 -1.19 4.12 -3.39
CA VAL A 111 -0.10 4.63 -2.53
C VAL A 111 -0.07 3.93 -1.18
N VAL A 112 -1.24 3.73 -0.55
CA VAL A 112 -1.32 2.99 0.73
C VAL A 112 -0.83 1.56 0.57
N ALA A 113 -1.26 0.85 -0.47
CA ALA A 113 -0.82 -0.52 -0.73
C ALA A 113 0.69 -0.62 -1.01
N LEU A 114 1.27 0.35 -1.74
CA LEU A 114 2.71 0.39 -1.99
C LEU A 114 3.50 0.65 -0.69
N ARG A 115 3.06 1.59 0.15
CA ARG A 115 3.68 1.87 1.45
C ARG A 115 3.57 0.71 2.43
N GLU A 116 2.54 -0.11 2.34
CA GLU A 116 2.44 -1.35 3.12
C GLU A 116 3.48 -2.37 2.66
N ARG A 117 3.73 -2.50 1.35
CA ARG A 117 4.77 -3.37 0.79
C ARG A 117 6.18 -2.90 1.16
N GLU A 118 6.43 -1.59 1.26
CA GLU A 118 7.71 -1.06 1.75
C GLU A 118 8.07 -1.56 3.16
N ARG A 119 7.06 -1.89 3.98
CA ARG A 119 7.24 -2.43 5.33
C ARG A 119 7.59 -3.92 5.35
N GLU A 120 7.46 -4.63 4.23
CA GLU A 120 7.76 -6.07 4.15
C GLU A 120 9.24 -6.35 4.40
N GLY A 121 10.15 -5.57 3.80
CA GLY A 121 11.60 -5.71 4.03
C GLY A 121 11.95 -5.67 5.52
N PRO A 122 11.67 -4.57 6.24
CA PRO A 122 11.91 -4.47 7.68
C PRO A 122 11.23 -5.57 8.52
N ARG A 123 10.03 -6.01 8.13
CA ARG A 123 9.34 -7.12 8.80
C ARG A 123 10.10 -8.43 8.63
N LEU A 124 10.50 -8.77 7.41
CA LEU A 124 11.27 -9.97 7.08
C LEU A 124 12.62 -9.97 7.81
N SER A 125 13.31 -8.82 7.88
CA SER A 125 14.56 -8.68 8.66
C SER A 125 14.39 -9.03 10.14
N ARG A 126 13.28 -8.59 10.76
CA ARG A 126 12.97 -8.89 12.17
C ARG A 126 12.67 -10.38 12.37
N GLU A 127 11.86 -10.98 11.49
CA GLU A 127 11.54 -12.40 11.53
C GLU A 127 12.80 -13.27 11.35
N LEU A 128 13.67 -12.88 10.42
CA LEU A 128 14.96 -13.53 10.18
C LEU A 128 15.88 -13.45 11.40
N SER A 129 15.98 -12.27 12.04
CA SER A 129 16.78 -12.09 13.26
C SER A 129 16.29 -12.98 14.41
N ALA A 130 14.97 -13.06 14.60
CA ALA A 130 14.36 -13.92 15.61
C ALA A 130 14.67 -15.41 15.36
N ARG A 131 14.53 -15.86 14.10
CA ARG A 131 14.84 -17.25 13.72
C ARG A 131 16.32 -17.58 13.86
N ARG A 132 17.23 -16.69 13.44
CA ARG A 132 18.68 -16.86 13.64
C ARG A 132 19.04 -16.94 15.12
N SER A 133 18.42 -16.13 15.97
CA SER A 133 18.59 -16.18 17.43
C SER A 133 18.12 -17.52 18.01
N ARG A 134 16.97 -18.03 17.56
CA ARG A 134 16.46 -19.34 17.98
C ARG A 134 17.38 -20.49 17.55
N LEU A 135 17.87 -20.46 16.31
CA LEU A 135 18.86 -21.41 15.80
C LEU A 135 20.13 -21.42 16.65
N MET A 136 20.63 -20.24 17.03
CA MET A 136 21.79 -20.12 17.90
C MET A 136 21.54 -20.76 19.28
N GLN A 137 20.37 -20.50 19.88
CA GLN A 137 19.99 -21.10 21.17
C GLN A 137 19.93 -22.64 21.11
N LEU A 138 19.26 -23.18 20.10
CA LEU A 138 19.14 -24.64 19.91
C LEU A 138 20.52 -25.28 19.69
N ARG A 139 21.35 -24.72 18.81
CA ARG A 139 22.72 -25.20 18.57
C ARG A 139 23.57 -25.18 19.85
N ARG A 140 23.44 -24.13 20.69
CA ARG A 140 24.12 -24.05 21.99
C ARG A 140 23.64 -25.12 22.97
N GLN A 141 22.33 -25.36 23.06
CA GLN A 141 21.75 -26.40 23.91
C GLN A 141 22.19 -27.81 23.48
N MET A 142 22.22 -28.08 22.17
CA MET A 142 22.72 -29.34 21.61
C MET A 142 24.20 -29.57 21.94
N ARG A 143 25.05 -28.55 21.85
CA ARG A 143 26.47 -28.66 22.24
C ARG A 143 26.64 -28.97 23.73
N ARG A 144 25.92 -28.27 24.60
CA ARG A 144 25.98 -28.49 26.07
C ARG A 144 25.50 -29.89 26.47
N THR A 145 24.47 -30.41 25.81
CA THR A 145 23.97 -31.77 26.08
C THR A 145 24.88 -32.85 25.52
N ALA A 146 25.66 -32.56 24.48
CA ALA A 146 26.69 -33.45 23.96
C ALA A 146 27.96 -33.47 24.83
N SER A 147 28.32 -32.36 25.47
CA SER A 147 29.51 -32.28 26.37
C SER A 147 29.26 -32.80 27.79
N LEU A 148 28.00 -32.99 28.19
CA LEU A 148 27.60 -33.53 29.49
C LEU A 148 27.28 -35.05 29.44
N ARG A 149 27.53 -35.68 28.29
CA ARG A 149 27.45 -37.14 28.09
C ARG A 149 28.85 -37.68 27.89
#